data_AF-A0A9P6TSX8-F1
#
_entry.id   AF-A0A9P6TSX8-F1
#
_cell.length_a   1.000
_cell.length_b   1.000
_cell.length_c   1.000
_cell.angle_alpha   90.00
_cell.angle_beta   90.00
_cell.angle_gamma   90.00
#
_symmetry.space_group_name_H-M   'P 1'
#
loop_
_entity.id
_entity.type
_entity.pdbx_description
1 polymer ?
#
loop_
_entity_poly.entity_id
_entity_poly.type
_entity_poly.pdbx_seq_one_letter_code
_entity_poly.pdbx_strand_id
1 'polypeptide(L)'
;MVELHAFNDPRAQQDALSQAVGDALQLPLAARTGSGRVTLAVSGGTSPRPFLQTLARCALDWTRIDVTLLDDRWVPPGHADSNACLVRDTLLRHAARDAAFRPLVDVGHAPADCVAALNADASRALPDVAVLGMGEDGHTASIFADAPQWDVATRTAERYVLVEPRHAPHVRVSLSLSALTQIGRLFLLISGQRKLDVLRAAIEHPQHNAISKLANDTGVKTLHPDGPRLLADIGGTHARFALELGVEQIGDIRVYPCADYPGIADALRKFLKDSEIGRVSHAAIAIANPVDGDRVRMTNHNWRFSIEATRRALGFDALLVVNDFTALAMALPGLTDAQRAQIGGGVRWQHSVIGLLGPGTGLGVSGLISAEGRWIALGSEGGHATFSPQDEREDLVMHYARKKWPHVSFERVCAGPGLELIYRALAARDKKWLGARLDPAEVVRRAQVAEPLALEAVECFCSVLGTFAGNIAVMLGALGGIYIGGGVIPHLGAAVSKRTWRTSQLS
;
A
#
# COMPACT_ATOMS: atom_id res chain seq x y z
N MET A 1 -0.36 -7.03 -6.47
CA MET A 1 -1.00 -6.73 -7.78
C MET A 1 0.02 -6.99 -8.88
N VAL A 2 -0.30 -7.80 -9.90
CA VAL A 2 0.62 -8.08 -11.02
C VAL A 2 0.65 -6.85 -11.95
N GLU A 3 1.82 -6.28 -12.17
CA GLU A 3 2.01 -5.19 -13.14
C GLU A 3 2.30 -5.78 -14.52
N LEU A 4 1.44 -5.47 -15.50
CA LEU A 4 1.55 -6.00 -16.86
C LEU A 4 2.18 -4.95 -17.80
N HIS A 5 3.34 -5.29 -18.36
CA HIS A 5 3.98 -4.51 -19.41
C HIS A 5 3.84 -5.24 -20.75
N ALA A 6 3.09 -4.65 -21.68
CA ALA A 6 2.86 -5.22 -23.01
C ALA A 6 3.73 -4.53 -24.05
N PHE A 7 4.32 -5.32 -24.95
CA PHE A 7 5.17 -4.85 -26.03
C PHE A 7 4.73 -5.47 -27.36
N ASN A 8 4.70 -4.66 -28.41
CA ASN A 8 4.34 -5.12 -29.75
C ASN A 8 5.54 -5.72 -30.52
N ASP A 9 6.76 -5.57 -29.99
CA ASP A 9 8.00 -6.07 -30.55
C ASP A 9 8.71 -6.99 -29.53
N PRO A 10 8.99 -8.26 -29.87
CA PRO A 10 9.73 -9.16 -29.01
C PRO A 10 11.10 -8.66 -28.58
N ARG A 11 11.82 -7.90 -29.44
CA ARG A 11 13.13 -7.35 -29.06
C ARG A 11 12.98 -6.26 -28.01
N ALA A 12 12.05 -5.33 -28.21
CA ALA A 12 11.70 -4.32 -27.20
C ALA A 12 11.31 -4.95 -25.85
N GLN A 13 10.54 -6.04 -25.84
CA GLN A 13 10.22 -6.77 -24.60
C GLN A 13 11.47 -7.31 -23.90
N GLN A 14 12.40 -7.90 -24.67
CA GLN A 14 13.64 -8.49 -24.15
C GLN A 14 14.57 -7.43 -23.58
N ASP A 15 14.74 -6.31 -24.30
CA ASP A 15 15.57 -5.19 -23.87
C ASP A 15 15.00 -4.54 -22.60
N ALA A 16 13.68 -4.33 -22.55
CA ALA A 16 13.00 -3.81 -21.37
C ALA A 16 13.13 -4.75 -20.15
N LEU A 17 12.94 -6.07 -20.34
CA LEU A 17 13.11 -7.03 -19.27
C LEU A 17 14.57 -7.10 -18.80
N SER A 18 15.54 -7.06 -19.73
CA SER A 18 16.97 -7.05 -19.40
C SER A 18 17.34 -5.82 -18.57
N GLN A 19 16.83 -4.65 -18.96
CA GLN A 19 17.05 -3.41 -18.22
C GLN A 19 16.43 -3.50 -16.82
N ALA A 20 15.16 -3.90 -16.71
CA ALA A 20 14.46 -4.00 -15.42
C ALA A 20 15.12 -5.01 -14.46
N VAL A 21 15.59 -6.15 -14.97
CA VAL A 21 16.33 -7.14 -14.17
C VAL A 21 17.68 -6.59 -13.75
N GLY A 22 18.39 -5.89 -14.65
CA GLY A 22 19.65 -5.22 -14.32
C GLY A 22 19.50 -4.20 -13.20
N ASP A 23 18.49 -3.34 -13.29
CA ASP A 23 18.19 -2.32 -12.28
C ASP A 23 17.77 -2.96 -10.95
N ALA A 24 16.97 -4.02 -10.98
CA ALA A 24 16.58 -4.77 -9.79
C ALA A 24 17.77 -5.42 -9.06
N LEU A 25 18.84 -5.78 -9.78
CA LEU A 25 20.07 -6.32 -9.21
C LEU A 25 20.98 -5.25 -8.60
N GLN A 26 20.92 -4.00 -9.07
CA GLN A 26 21.76 -2.89 -8.57
C GLN A 26 21.47 -2.58 -7.10
N LEU A 27 20.20 -2.60 -6.69
CA LEU A 27 19.81 -2.29 -5.31
C LEU A 27 20.45 -3.23 -4.26
N PRO A 28 20.32 -4.57 -4.36
CA PRO A 28 20.98 -5.48 -3.43
C PRO A 28 22.51 -5.50 -3.59
N LEU A 29 23.05 -5.22 -4.78
CA LEU A 29 24.50 -5.09 -5.00
C LEU A 29 25.08 -3.90 -4.23
N ALA A 30 24.38 -2.77 -4.22
CA ALA A 30 24.76 -1.58 -3.50
C ALA A 30 24.57 -1.74 -1.97
N ALA A 31 23.49 -2.40 -1.55
CA ALA A 31 23.20 -2.63 -0.13
C ALA A 31 24.22 -3.56 0.56
N ARG A 32 24.86 -4.44 -0.19
CA ARG A 32 25.87 -5.37 0.33
C ARG A 32 27.27 -4.75 0.17
N THR A 33 27.96 -4.49 1.27
CA THR A 33 29.35 -4.03 1.25
C THR A 33 30.34 -5.20 1.31
N GLY A 34 31.55 -5.05 0.75
CA GLY A 34 32.60 -6.07 0.81
C GLY A 34 32.28 -7.31 -0.05
N SER A 35 32.45 -8.51 0.50
CA SER A 35 32.28 -9.78 -0.21
C SER A 35 30.83 -10.28 -0.34
N GLY A 36 29.83 -9.44 -0.02
CA GLY A 36 28.42 -9.80 -0.12
C GLY A 36 27.99 -10.01 -1.58
N ARG A 37 27.41 -11.17 -1.87
CA ARG A 37 26.97 -11.61 -3.20
C ARG A 37 25.46 -11.46 -3.38
N VAL A 38 24.99 -11.34 -4.62
CA VAL A 38 23.57 -11.25 -5.02
C VAL A 38 23.19 -12.43 -5.87
N THR A 39 22.02 -13.04 -5.64
CA THR A 39 21.58 -14.23 -6.37
C THR A 39 20.47 -13.90 -7.37
N LEU A 40 20.72 -14.19 -8.66
CA LEU A 40 19.75 -14.16 -9.75
C LEU A 40 19.29 -15.60 -10.07
N ALA A 41 17.99 -15.86 -10.02
CA ALA A 41 17.41 -17.13 -10.48
C ALA A 41 16.67 -16.94 -11.81
N VAL A 42 16.89 -17.84 -12.77
CA VAL A 42 16.24 -17.77 -14.08
C VAL A 42 15.57 -19.09 -14.45
N SER A 43 14.45 -19.02 -15.17
CA SER A 43 13.84 -20.17 -15.83
C SER A 43 14.53 -20.46 -17.15
N GLY A 44 14.51 -21.72 -17.57
CA GLY A 44 14.96 -22.10 -18.90
C GLY A 44 13.83 -22.20 -19.94
N GLY A 45 14.14 -22.86 -21.07
CA GLY A 45 13.26 -22.95 -22.23
C GLY A 45 13.69 -22.06 -23.41
N THR A 46 12.88 -22.04 -24.47
CA THR A 46 13.21 -21.30 -25.70
C THR A 46 12.94 -19.81 -25.57
N SER A 47 11.88 -19.42 -24.85
CA SER A 47 11.46 -18.02 -24.70
C SER A 47 12.47 -17.14 -23.95
N PRO A 48 13.16 -17.60 -22.87
CA PRO A 48 14.13 -16.77 -22.17
C PRO A 48 15.46 -16.55 -22.90
N ARG A 49 15.80 -17.38 -23.90
CA ARG A 49 17.14 -17.36 -24.54
C ARG A 49 17.57 -15.96 -25.02
N PRO A 50 16.76 -15.19 -25.76
CA PRO A 50 17.16 -13.86 -26.21
C PRO A 50 17.37 -12.88 -25.05
N PHE A 51 16.48 -12.90 -24.06
CA PHE A 51 16.62 -12.08 -22.84
C PHE A 51 17.93 -12.39 -22.10
N LEU A 52 18.26 -13.67 -21.92
CA LEU A 52 19.51 -14.09 -21.26
C LEU A 52 20.76 -13.61 -22.03
N GLN A 53 20.70 -13.61 -23.36
CA GLN A 53 21.79 -13.11 -24.21
C GLN A 53 21.96 -11.59 -24.13
N THR A 54 20.87 -10.83 -24.04
CA THR A 54 20.91 -9.38 -23.82
C THR A 54 21.47 -9.07 -22.43
N LEU A 55 20.94 -9.73 -21.38
CA LEU A 55 21.36 -9.53 -20.00
C LEU A 55 22.85 -9.85 -19.79
N ALA A 56 23.39 -10.87 -20.47
CA ALA A 56 24.80 -11.25 -20.41
C ALA A 56 25.78 -10.11 -20.76
N ARG A 57 25.29 -9.07 -21.45
CA ARG A 57 26.08 -7.92 -21.91
C ARG A 57 25.93 -6.68 -21.01
N CYS A 58 25.00 -6.70 -20.07
CA CYS A 58 24.78 -5.58 -19.15
C CYS A 58 26.02 -5.34 -18.28
N ALA A 59 26.32 -4.05 -18.04
CA ALA A 59 27.42 -3.62 -17.18
C ALA A 59 27.02 -3.72 -15.70
N LEU A 60 27.09 -4.93 -15.15
CA LEU A 60 26.92 -5.23 -13.73
C LEU A 60 28.23 -5.74 -13.15
N ASP A 61 28.40 -5.66 -11.83
CA ASP A 61 29.50 -6.35 -11.14
C ASP A 61 29.22 -7.85 -11.03
N TRP A 62 29.37 -8.55 -12.15
CA TRP A 62 29.11 -9.98 -12.27
C TRP A 62 29.95 -10.84 -11.33
N THR A 63 31.11 -10.36 -10.90
CA THR A 63 31.95 -11.08 -9.93
C THR A 63 31.25 -11.25 -8.58
N ARG A 64 30.25 -10.41 -8.28
CA ARG A 64 29.43 -10.45 -7.06
C ARG A 64 28.05 -11.06 -7.29
N ILE A 65 27.77 -11.59 -8.47
CA ILE A 65 26.48 -12.21 -8.81
C ILE A 65 26.62 -13.73 -8.85
N ASP A 66 25.74 -14.40 -8.13
CA ASP A 66 25.47 -15.83 -8.24
C ASP A 66 24.29 -16.03 -9.17
N VAL A 67 24.42 -16.93 -10.13
CA VAL A 67 23.33 -17.33 -11.04
C VAL A 67 22.87 -18.73 -10.66
N THR A 68 21.57 -18.91 -10.44
CA THR A 68 20.95 -20.21 -10.23
C THR A 68 19.69 -20.35 -11.08
N LEU A 69 18.98 -21.47 -10.92
CA LEU A 69 17.79 -21.77 -11.68
C LEU A 69 16.55 -21.76 -10.77
N LEU A 70 15.40 -21.44 -11.35
CA LEU A 70 14.11 -21.62 -10.68
C LEU A 70 13.69 -23.10 -10.70
N ASP A 71 14.06 -23.79 -11.77
CA ASP A 71 13.83 -25.21 -11.98
C ASP A 71 14.86 -25.79 -12.96
N ASP A 72 15.11 -27.09 -12.88
CA ASP A 72 15.85 -27.83 -13.91
C ASP A 72 15.33 -29.26 -14.08
N ARG A 73 15.65 -29.83 -15.24
CA ARG A 73 15.30 -31.17 -15.68
C ARG A 73 16.32 -32.12 -15.07
N TRP A 74 15.88 -33.27 -14.55
CA TRP A 74 16.77 -34.30 -14.01
C TRP A 74 17.48 -35.05 -15.13
N VAL A 75 18.44 -34.37 -15.76
CA VAL A 75 19.26 -34.84 -16.88
C VAL A 75 20.70 -34.36 -16.67
N PRO A 76 21.70 -34.98 -17.31
CA PRO A 76 23.08 -34.53 -17.21
C PRO A 76 23.25 -33.04 -17.59
N PRO A 77 24.19 -32.30 -16.96
CA PRO A 77 24.30 -30.84 -17.17
C PRO A 77 24.62 -30.36 -18.59
N GLY A 78 25.05 -31.25 -19.48
CA GLY A 78 25.27 -30.97 -20.92
C GLY A 78 24.12 -31.40 -21.82
N HIS A 79 23.04 -31.97 -21.28
CA HIS A 79 21.88 -32.41 -22.04
C HIS A 79 21.12 -31.22 -22.62
N ALA A 80 20.56 -31.36 -23.82
CA ALA A 80 19.85 -30.28 -24.52
C ALA A 80 18.64 -29.72 -23.74
N ASP A 81 17.99 -30.56 -22.94
CA ASP A 81 16.87 -30.18 -22.07
C ASP A 81 17.28 -29.54 -20.74
N SER A 82 18.57 -29.47 -20.41
CA SER A 82 19.03 -28.86 -19.15
C SER A 82 18.95 -27.34 -19.23
N ASN A 83 18.27 -26.73 -18.27
CA ASN A 83 18.27 -25.29 -18.07
C ASN A 83 19.68 -24.79 -17.68
N ALA A 84 20.49 -25.61 -16.99
CA ALA A 84 21.90 -25.32 -16.74
C ALA A 84 22.72 -25.22 -18.03
N CYS A 85 22.48 -26.12 -19.00
CA CYS A 85 23.11 -26.04 -20.32
C CYS A 85 22.74 -24.73 -21.03
N LEU A 86 21.45 -24.38 -21.05
CA LEU A 86 20.97 -23.12 -21.63
C LEU A 86 21.63 -21.89 -21.00
N VAL A 87 21.71 -21.80 -19.67
CA VAL A 87 22.32 -20.66 -18.95
C VAL A 87 23.80 -20.52 -19.28
N ARG A 88 24.55 -21.64 -19.36
CA ARG A 88 25.96 -21.62 -19.77
C ARG A 88 26.14 -21.14 -21.20
N ASP A 89 25.23 -21.49 -22.10
CA ASP A 89 25.30 -21.10 -23.51
C ASP A 89 24.78 -19.69 -23.81
N THR A 90 24.14 -19.05 -22.83
CA THR A 90 23.50 -17.74 -23.00
C THR A 90 24.00 -16.73 -21.98
N LEU A 91 23.48 -16.78 -20.76
CA LEU A 91 23.72 -15.80 -19.72
C LEU A 91 25.18 -15.76 -19.28
N LEU A 92 25.86 -16.90 -19.09
CA LEU A 92 27.24 -16.94 -18.59
C LEU A 92 28.29 -16.71 -19.70
N ARG A 93 28.01 -15.74 -20.57
CA ARG A 93 28.86 -15.28 -21.66
C ARG A 93 29.13 -13.79 -21.49
N HIS A 94 29.99 -13.23 -22.34
CA HIS A 94 30.28 -11.78 -22.36
C HIS A 94 30.67 -11.25 -20.97
N ALA A 95 30.02 -10.17 -20.48
CA ALA A 95 30.33 -9.58 -19.17
C ALA A 95 29.92 -10.49 -18.02
N ALA A 96 28.84 -11.25 -18.19
CA ALA A 96 28.30 -12.18 -17.20
C ALA A 96 29.07 -13.50 -17.04
N ARG A 97 30.16 -13.71 -17.78
CA ARG A 97 31.03 -14.90 -17.65
C ARG A 97 31.66 -15.03 -16.26
N ASP A 98 31.81 -13.92 -15.54
CA ASP A 98 32.46 -13.86 -14.23
C ASP A 98 31.49 -14.13 -13.07
N ALA A 99 30.19 -14.35 -13.38
CA ALA A 99 29.20 -14.77 -12.40
C ALA A 99 29.41 -16.23 -11.99
N ALA A 100 29.22 -16.53 -10.71
CA ALA A 100 29.33 -17.91 -10.22
C ALA A 100 28.00 -18.65 -10.43
N PHE A 101 28.06 -19.78 -11.13
CA PHE A 101 26.87 -20.59 -11.40
C PHE A 101 26.65 -21.66 -10.34
N ARG A 102 25.44 -21.70 -9.78
CA ARG A 102 25.00 -22.66 -8.76
C ARG A 102 23.92 -23.57 -9.34
N PRO A 103 24.26 -24.78 -9.86
CA PRO A 103 23.29 -25.69 -10.46
C PRO A 103 22.31 -26.24 -9.41
N LEU A 104 21.17 -26.75 -9.87
CA LEU A 104 20.18 -27.46 -9.04
C LEU A 104 20.27 -28.99 -9.15
N VAL A 105 20.76 -29.52 -10.27
CA VAL A 105 20.77 -30.96 -10.53
C VAL A 105 22.20 -31.47 -10.48
N ASP A 106 22.40 -32.52 -9.68
CA ASP A 106 23.60 -33.34 -9.68
C ASP A 106 23.20 -34.80 -9.88
N VAL A 107 23.37 -35.29 -11.11
CA VAL A 107 23.04 -36.67 -11.50
C VAL A 107 23.99 -37.72 -10.90
N GLY A 108 25.02 -37.31 -10.15
CA GLY A 108 25.86 -38.22 -9.37
C GLY A 108 25.19 -38.78 -8.11
N HIS A 109 24.07 -38.19 -7.69
CA HIS A 109 23.29 -38.58 -6.50
C HIS A 109 21.85 -38.96 -6.90
N ALA A 110 21.10 -39.60 -6.00
CA ALA A 110 19.67 -39.81 -6.23
C ALA A 110 18.91 -38.47 -6.18
N PRO A 111 17.80 -38.31 -6.92
CA PRO A 111 17.03 -37.06 -6.94
C PRO A 111 16.64 -36.55 -5.54
N ALA A 112 16.21 -37.45 -4.66
CA ALA A 112 15.78 -37.10 -3.30
C ALA A 112 16.96 -36.59 -2.45
N ASP A 113 18.12 -37.23 -2.55
CA ASP A 113 19.32 -36.83 -1.80
C ASP A 113 19.83 -35.46 -2.27
N CYS A 114 19.73 -35.19 -3.58
CA CYS A 114 20.08 -33.89 -4.15
C CYS A 114 19.17 -32.77 -3.61
N VAL A 115 17.85 -32.98 -3.59
CA VAL A 115 16.92 -31.98 -3.04
C VAL A 115 17.12 -31.80 -1.53
N ALA A 116 17.35 -32.88 -0.78
CA ALA A 116 17.66 -32.79 0.64
C ALA A 116 18.94 -31.97 0.88
N ALA A 117 20.00 -32.20 0.10
CA ALA A 117 21.24 -31.44 0.17
C ALA A 117 21.04 -29.95 -0.17
N LEU A 118 20.25 -29.63 -1.20
CA LEU A 118 19.90 -28.24 -1.54
C LEU A 118 19.15 -27.52 -0.42
N ASN A 119 18.22 -28.21 0.24
CA ASN A 119 17.45 -27.65 1.34
C ASN A 119 18.31 -27.46 2.59
N ALA A 120 19.25 -28.36 2.88
CA ALA A 120 20.18 -28.29 4.01
C ALA A 120 21.29 -27.24 3.83
N ASP A 121 21.61 -26.83 2.60
CA ASP A 121 22.65 -25.86 2.32
C ASP A 121 22.24 -24.43 2.73
N ALA A 122 22.73 -23.98 3.87
CA ALA A 122 22.48 -22.63 4.38
C ALA A 122 23.05 -21.53 3.46
N SER A 123 24.04 -21.83 2.62
CA SER A 123 24.63 -20.87 1.68
C SER A 123 23.72 -20.57 0.49
N ARG A 124 22.68 -21.38 0.26
CA ARG A 124 21.67 -21.21 -0.80
C ARG A 124 20.45 -20.45 -0.32
N ALA A 125 20.67 -19.23 0.17
CA ALA A 125 19.57 -18.30 0.48
C ALA A 125 18.62 -18.11 -0.72
N LEU A 126 17.41 -17.62 -0.46
CA LEU A 126 16.46 -17.31 -1.53
C LEU A 126 17.09 -16.30 -2.52
N PRO A 127 16.78 -16.42 -3.82
CA PRO A 127 17.22 -15.45 -4.82
C PRO A 127 16.76 -14.03 -4.48
N ASP A 128 17.59 -13.04 -4.79
CA ASP A 128 17.22 -11.63 -4.67
C ASP A 128 16.28 -11.21 -5.80
N VAL A 129 16.58 -11.70 -7.00
CA VAL A 129 15.82 -11.44 -8.23
C VAL A 129 15.57 -12.77 -8.92
N ALA A 130 14.35 -12.97 -9.41
CA ALA A 130 14.00 -14.16 -10.19
C ALA A 130 13.19 -13.83 -11.43
N VAL A 131 13.42 -14.58 -12.51
CA VAL A 131 12.71 -14.44 -13.80
C VAL A 131 12.05 -15.75 -14.19
N LEU A 132 10.73 -15.81 -13.96
CA LEU A 132 9.88 -16.95 -14.26
C LEU A 132 9.54 -17.02 -15.76
N GLY A 133 9.47 -18.24 -16.28
CA GLY A 133 8.69 -18.55 -17.48
C GLY A 133 7.35 -19.17 -17.13
N MET A 134 6.43 -19.23 -18.10
CA MET A 134 5.12 -19.86 -17.89
C MET A 134 4.68 -20.71 -19.09
N GLY A 135 4.03 -21.83 -18.80
CA GLY A 135 3.35 -22.71 -19.77
C GLY A 135 1.99 -22.18 -20.23
N GLU A 136 1.41 -22.79 -21.26
CA GLU A 136 0.04 -22.46 -21.71
C GLU A 136 -1.05 -23.01 -20.77
N ASP A 137 -0.68 -23.85 -19.80
CA ASP A 137 -1.51 -24.42 -18.73
C ASP A 137 -1.40 -23.64 -17.40
N GLY A 138 -0.59 -22.58 -17.36
CA GLY A 138 -0.35 -21.77 -16.17
C GLY A 138 0.67 -22.37 -15.17
N HIS A 139 1.42 -23.42 -15.55
CA HIS A 139 2.56 -23.85 -14.74
C HIS A 139 3.70 -22.82 -14.79
N THR A 140 4.45 -22.70 -13.70
CA THR A 140 5.67 -21.89 -13.61
C THR A 140 6.67 -22.56 -12.68
N ALA A 141 7.97 -22.32 -12.89
CA ALA A 141 9.06 -23.01 -12.19
C ALA A 141 8.90 -24.54 -12.16
N SER A 142 8.35 -25.16 -13.21
CA SER A 142 8.03 -26.60 -13.22
C SER A 142 7.05 -27.07 -12.12
N ILE A 143 6.23 -26.19 -11.54
CA ILE A 143 5.13 -26.54 -10.64
C ILE A 143 3.86 -26.78 -11.47
N PHE A 144 3.55 -28.03 -11.75
CA PHE A 144 2.40 -28.43 -12.57
C PHE A 144 1.19 -28.80 -11.71
N ALA A 145 0.00 -28.37 -12.13
CA ALA A 145 -1.25 -28.62 -11.43
C ALA A 145 -1.68 -30.11 -11.44
N ASP A 146 -1.22 -30.87 -12.44
CA ASP A 146 -1.51 -32.29 -12.63
C ASP A 146 -0.46 -33.21 -11.95
N ALA A 147 0.66 -32.66 -11.49
CA ALA A 147 1.71 -33.42 -10.84
C ALA A 147 1.23 -33.98 -9.49
N PRO A 148 1.55 -35.25 -9.16
CA PRO A 148 1.24 -35.82 -7.85
C PRO A 148 1.78 -34.99 -6.68
N GLN A 149 2.86 -34.25 -6.90
CA GLN A 149 3.53 -33.41 -5.91
C GLN A 149 2.91 -32.01 -5.76
N TRP A 150 1.82 -31.67 -6.45
CA TRP A 150 1.20 -30.33 -6.41
C TRP A 150 1.00 -29.78 -4.99
N ASP A 151 0.41 -30.59 -4.10
CA ASP A 151 0.14 -30.15 -2.72
C ASP A 151 1.45 -29.90 -1.95
N VAL A 152 2.47 -30.73 -2.14
CA VAL A 152 3.78 -30.56 -1.50
C VAL A 152 4.48 -29.32 -2.07
N ALA A 153 4.56 -29.20 -3.40
CA ALA A 153 5.22 -28.11 -4.10
C ALA A 153 4.58 -26.74 -3.78
N THR A 154 3.28 -26.71 -3.47
CA THR A 154 2.56 -25.46 -3.19
C THR A 154 2.40 -25.10 -1.71
N ARG A 155 2.72 -26.02 -0.78
CA ARG A 155 2.51 -25.80 0.67
C ARG A 155 3.73 -26.04 1.55
N THR A 156 4.77 -26.71 1.03
CA THR A 156 5.96 -27.00 1.83
C THR A 156 6.64 -25.73 2.33
N ALA A 157 7.32 -25.82 3.48
CA ALA A 157 8.22 -24.78 3.96
C ALA A 157 9.64 -24.93 3.38
N GLU A 158 9.94 -26.06 2.74
CA GLU A 158 11.22 -26.30 2.07
C GLU A 158 11.37 -25.42 0.81
N ARG A 159 12.62 -25.09 0.48
CA ARG A 159 12.93 -24.22 -0.65
C ARG A 159 12.83 -24.96 -1.97
N TYR A 160 13.35 -26.18 -2.03
CA TYR A 160 13.41 -27.00 -3.23
C TYR A 160 12.55 -28.25 -3.08
N VAL A 161 11.94 -28.68 -4.18
CA VAL A 161 11.08 -29.86 -4.26
C VAL A 161 11.36 -30.64 -5.55
N LEU A 162 11.02 -31.94 -5.53
CA LEU A 162 10.90 -32.74 -6.74
C LEU A 162 9.50 -32.62 -7.32
N VAL A 163 9.39 -32.45 -8.63
CA VAL A 163 8.13 -32.48 -9.36
C VAL A 163 8.23 -33.46 -10.52
N GLU A 164 7.26 -34.36 -10.63
CA GLU A 164 7.16 -35.30 -11.75
C GLU A 164 5.90 -34.99 -12.56
N PRO A 165 6.03 -34.22 -13.65
CA PRO A 165 4.88 -33.89 -14.50
C PRO A 165 4.32 -35.14 -15.18
N ARG A 166 2.99 -35.24 -15.31
CA ARG A 166 2.36 -36.41 -15.95
C ARG A 166 2.52 -36.40 -17.47
N HIS A 167 2.54 -35.22 -18.06
CA HIS A 167 2.48 -35.02 -19.51
C HIS A 167 3.74 -34.34 -20.09
N ALA A 168 4.81 -34.23 -19.31
CA ALA A 168 6.09 -33.73 -19.79
C ALA A 168 7.24 -34.70 -19.42
N PRO A 169 8.31 -34.77 -20.22
CA PRO A 169 9.40 -35.71 -19.98
C PRO A 169 10.28 -35.28 -18.80
N HIS A 170 10.93 -36.25 -18.15
CA HIS A 170 11.88 -36.13 -17.03
C HIS A 170 11.29 -35.61 -15.71
N VAL A 171 11.91 -36.00 -14.60
CA VAL A 171 11.69 -35.41 -13.27
C VAL A 171 12.25 -33.98 -13.23
N ARG A 172 11.76 -33.13 -12.32
CA ARG A 172 12.20 -31.74 -12.14
C ARG A 172 12.67 -31.52 -10.70
N VAL A 173 13.73 -30.73 -10.55
CA VAL A 173 14.03 -30.02 -9.31
C VAL A 173 13.49 -28.61 -9.47
N SER A 174 12.72 -28.13 -8.50
CA SER A 174 11.97 -26.88 -8.58
C SER A 174 12.12 -26.11 -7.27
N LEU A 175 12.14 -24.78 -7.32
CA LEU A 175 11.77 -23.99 -6.15
C LEU A 175 10.30 -24.23 -5.81
N SER A 176 9.97 -24.30 -4.52
CA SER A 176 8.58 -24.43 -4.06
C SER A 176 7.82 -23.12 -4.27
N LEU A 177 6.48 -23.18 -4.34
CA LEU A 177 5.67 -21.97 -4.44
C LEU A 177 5.88 -21.04 -3.24
N SER A 178 6.00 -21.60 -2.04
CA SER A 178 6.30 -20.85 -0.81
C SER A 178 7.64 -20.13 -0.88
N ALA A 179 8.63 -20.70 -1.56
CA ALA A 179 9.91 -20.04 -1.79
C ALA A 179 9.76 -18.88 -2.80
N LEU A 180 8.99 -19.09 -3.88
CA LEU A 180 8.75 -18.07 -4.90
C LEU A 180 8.04 -16.83 -4.34
N THR A 181 7.07 -16.99 -3.45
CA THR A 181 6.32 -15.87 -2.84
C THR A 181 7.18 -15.03 -1.89
N GLN A 182 8.33 -15.54 -1.44
CA GLN A 182 9.26 -14.86 -0.56
C GLN A 182 10.40 -14.14 -1.31
N ILE A 183 10.51 -14.30 -2.63
CA ILE A 183 11.53 -13.63 -3.44
C ILE A 183 11.16 -12.14 -3.57
N GLY A 184 12.12 -11.26 -3.26
CA GLY A 184 11.88 -9.82 -3.20
C GLY A 184 11.55 -9.16 -4.54
N ARG A 185 12.10 -9.67 -5.65
CA ARG A 185 11.81 -9.20 -7.01
C ARG A 185 11.56 -10.37 -7.95
N LEU A 186 10.32 -10.51 -8.41
CA LEU A 186 9.88 -11.61 -9.26
C LEU A 186 9.33 -11.07 -10.58
N PHE A 187 9.98 -11.44 -11.69
CA PHE A 187 9.55 -11.11 -13.05
C PHE A 187 8.91 -12.33 -13.69
N LEU A 188 7.94 -12.10 -14.57
CA LEU A 188 7.31 -13.13 -15.38
C LEU A 188 7.47 -12.81 -16.86
N LEU A 189 8.20 -13.65 -17.59
CA LEU A 189 8.34 -13.56 -19.04
C LEU A 189 7.33 -14.48 -19.73
N ILE A 190 6.38 -13.87 -20.43
CA ILE A 190 5.44 -14.54 -21.33
C ILE A 190 5.56 -13.99 -22.75
N SER A 191 5.28 -14.86 -23.72
CA SER A 191 5.23 -14.49 -25.13
C SER A 191 4.03 -15.15 -25.79
N GLY A 192 3.29 -14.37 -26.60
CA GLY A 192 2.10 -14.82 -27.33
C GLY A 192 0.79 -14.63 -26.57
N GLN A 193 -0.30 -14.53 -27.35
CA GLN A 193 -1.63 -14.20 -26.84
C GLN A 193 -2.18 -15.25 -25.87
N ARG A 194 -1.99 -16.55 -26.17
CA ARG A 194 -2.51 -17.64 -25.31
C ARG A 194 -2.03 -17.55 -23.87
N LYS A 195 -0.73 -17.30 -23.67
CA LYS A 195 -0.15 -17.14 -22.33
C LYS A 195 -0.67 -15.88 -21.63
N LEU A 196 -0.86 -14.80 -22.38
CA LEU A 196 -1.45 -13.57 -21.84
C LEU A 196 -2.90 -13.80 -21.37
N ASP A 197 -3.68 -14.56 -22.13
CA ASP A 197 -5.06 -14.88 -21.76
C ASP A 197 -5.11 -15.74 -20.49
N VAL A 198 -4.22 -16.73 -20.37
CA VAL A 198 -4.07 -17.54 -19.15
C VAL A 198 -3.71 -16.68 -17.94
N LEU A 199 -2.74 -15.76 -18.09
CA LEU A 199 -2.34 -14.85 -17.01
C LEU A 199 -3.49 -13.92 -16.60
N ARG A 200 -4.21 -13.35 -17.57
CA ARG A 200 -5.38 -12.49 -17.29
C ARG A 200 -6.45 -13.25 -16.53
N ALA A 201 -6.82 -14.43 -17.01
CA ALA A 201 -7.82 -15.27 -16.34
C ALA A 201 -7.38 -15.65 -14.91
N ALA A 202 -6.08 -15.92 -14.71
CA ALA A 202 -5.51 -16.23 -13.40
C ALA A 202 -5.52 -15.04 -12.42
N ILE A 203 -5.42 -13.80 -12.92
CA ILE A 203 -5.52 -12.55 -12.13
C ILE A 203 -6.98 -12.22 -11.82
N GLU A 204 -7.89 -12.41 -12.78
CA GLU A 204 -9.31 -12.10 -12.62
C GLU A 204 -10.01 -13.06 -11.66
N HIS A 205 -9.69 -14.36 -11.75
CA HIS A 205 -10.32 -15.40 -10.95
C HIS A 205 -9.29 -16.42 -10.46
N PRO A 206 -9.38 -16.88 -9.19
CA PRO A 206 -8.55 -17.98 -8.71
C PRO A 206 -8.75 -19.26 -9.54
N GLN A 207 -7.66 -19.83 -10.03
CA GLN A 207 -7.61 -21.05 -10.83
C GLN A 207 -6.71 -22.10 -10.17
N HIS A 208 -6.90 -23.37 -10.54
CA HIS A 208 -6.05 -24.46 -10.10
C HIS A 208 -4.77 -24.57 -10.95
N ASN A 209 -3.91 -23.55 -10.90
CA ASN A 209 -2.59 -23.53 -11.53
C ASN A 209 -1.60 -22.66 -10.74
N ALA A 210 -0.31 -22.84 -11.02
CA ALA A 210 0.75 -22.23 -10.21
C ALA A 210 0.76 -20.70 -10.34
N ILE A 211 0.56 -20.18 -11.56
CA ILE A 211 0.54 -18.72 -11.77
C ILE A 211 -0.63 -18.04 -11.06
N SER A 212 -1.82 -18.66 -11.02
CA SER A 212 -2.96 -18.10 -10.30
C SER A 212 -2.73 -18.11 -8.79
N LYS A 213 -2.17 -19.20 -8.24
CA LYS A 213 -1.80 -19.19 -6.82
C LYS A 213 -0.78 -18.09 -6.51
N LEU A 214 0.25 -17.94 -7.34
CA LEU A 214 1.28 -16.91 -7.16
C LEU A 214 0.70 -15.49 -7.30
N ALA A 215 -0.09 -15.22 -8.34
CA ALA A 215 -0.66 -13.90 -8.61
C ALA A 215 -1.67 -13.44 -7.54
N ASN A 216 -2.34 -14.38 -6.88
CA ASN A 216 -3.33 -14.13 -5.83
C ASN A 216 -2.76 -14.33 -4.40
N ASP A 217 -1.47 -14.64 -4.26
CA ASP A 217 -0.85 -14.79 -2.95
C ASP A 217 -0.63 -13.42 -2.31
N THR A 218 -1.04 -13.27 -1.05
CA THR A 218 -0.89 -12.02 -0.28
C THR A 218 0.58 -11.63 -0.04
N GLY A 219 1.52 -12.55 -0.23
CA GLY A 219 2.96 -12.34 -0.09
C GLY A 219 3.65 -11.76 -1.33
N VAL A 220 3.02 -11.78 -2.52
CA VAL A 220 3.61 -11.20 -3.73
C VAL A 220 3.49 -9.67 -3.71
N LYS A 221 4.62 -9.04 -3.37
CA LYS A 221 4.75 -7.60 -3.12
C LYS A 221 5.35 -6.88 -4.34
N THR A 222 4.59 -5.95 -4.93
CA THR A 222 5.06 -5.13 -6.05
C THR A 222 5.77 -3.89 -5.51
N LEU A 223 7.09 -3.86 -5.63
CA LEU A 223 7.91 -2.66 -5.36
C LEU A 223 7.85 -1.71 -6.57
N HIS A 224 7.87 -0.40 -6.35
CA HIS A 224 7.76 0.59 -7.43
C HIS A 224 8.94 0.44 -8.44
N PRO A 225 8.68 0.50 -9.76
CA PRO A 225 9.73 0.37 -10.79
C PRO A 225 10.79 1.48 -10.68
N ASP A 226 10.36 2.70 -10.39
CA ASP A 226 11.22 3.90 -10.34
C ASP A 226 11.79 4.18 -8.93
N GLY A 227 11.75 3.18 -8.05
CA GLY A 227 12.22 3.29 -6.67
C GLY A 227 11.18 3.80 -5.67
N PRO A 228 11.57 3.96 -4.40
CA PRO A 228 10.65 4.27 -3.30
C PRO A 228 10.02 5.66 -3.44
N ARG A 229 8.82 5.83 -2.87
CA ARG A 229 8.11 7.11 -2.79
C ARG A 229 8.16 7.63 -1.36
N LEU A 230 8.33 8.94 -1.19
CA LEU A 230 8.23 9.58 0.12
C LEU A 230 6.79 9.96 0.40
N LEU A 231 6.30 9.61 1.59
CA LEU A 231 5.02 10.06 2.11
C LEU A 231 5.26 10.95 3.32
N ALA A 232 4.47 12.01 3.46
CA ALA A 232 4.53 12.90 4.62
C ALA A 232 3.14 13.31 5.12
N ASP A 233 3.01 13.42 6.43
CA ASP A 233 1.85 13.93 7.16
C ASP A 233 2.32 15.07 8.07
N ILE A 234 1.96 16.30 7.72
CA ILE A 234 2.49 17.52 8.31
C ILE A 234 1.40 18.24 9.10
N GLY A 235 1.51 18.17 10.42
CA GLY A 235 0.70 18.93 11.37
C GLY A 235 1.40 20.18 11.90
N GLY A 236 0.76 20.88 12.84
CA GLY A 236 1.32 22.10 13.44
C GLY A 236 2.57 21.84 14.31
N THR A 237 2.58 20.75 15.07
CA THR A 237 3.65 20.45 16.03
C THR A 237 4.66 19.43 15.51
N HIS A 238 4.21 18.45 14.73
CA HIS A 238 5.04 17.33 14.28
C HIS A 238 4.85 17.09 12.77
N ALA A 239 5.96 16.71 12.14
CA ALA A 239 6.02 16.21 10.78
C ALA A 239 6.34 14.71 10.82
N ARG A 240 5.46 13.90 10.27
CA ARG A 240 5.67 12.45 10.12
C ARG A 240 6.05 12.16 8.67
N PHE A 241 7.12 11.43 8.46
CA PHE A 241 7.57 10.97 7.14
C PHE A 241 7.63 9.45 7.11
N ALA A 242 7.48 8.88 5.92
CA ALA A 242 7.59 7.46 5.67
C ALA A 242 8.07 7.22 4.23
N LEU A 243 8.56 6.00 3.98
CA LEU A 243 8.87 5.51 2.64
C LEU A 243 7.86 4.45 2.23
N GLU A 244 7.28 4.61 1.05
CA GLU A 244 6.54 3.56 0.37
C GLU A 244 7.46 2.86 -0.63
N LEU A 245 7.90 1.65 -0.31
CA LEU A 245 8.83 0.89 -1.17
C LEU A 245 8.10 0.24 -2.36
N GLY A 246 6.82 -0.01 -2.21
CA GLY A 246 5.91 -0.64 -3.16
C GLY A 246 4.47 -0.33 -2.80
N VAL A 247 3.52 -0.68 -3.67
CA VAL A 247 2.09 -0.35 -3.44
C VAL A 247 1.66 -0.81 -2.05
N GLU A 248 1.19 0.13 -1.22
CA GLU A 248 0.73 -0.07 0.17
C GLU A 248 1.81 -0.57 1.16
N GLN A 249 3.09 -0.52 0.79
CA GLN A 249 4.22 -0.92 1.64
C GLN A 249 4.89 0.29 2.29
N ILE A 250 4.21 0.86 3.27
CA ILE A 250 4.69 2.01 4.03
C ILE A 250 5.59 1.54 5.18
N GLY A 251 6.82 2.03 5.22
CA GLY A 251 7.82 1.73 6.24
C GLY A 251 8.71 2.92 6.57
N ASP A 252 9.70 2.70 7.43
CA ASP A 252 10.64 3.72 7.92
C ASP A 252 9.94 5.01 8.40
N ILE A 253 8.91 4.82 9.23
CA ILE A 253 8.10 5.92 9.74
C ILE A 253 8.90 6.68 10.80
N ARG A 254 9.14 7.97 10.57
CA ARG A 254 9.87 8.84 11.50
C ARG A 254 9.07 10.09 11.77
N VAL A 255 9.17 10.57 13.00
CA VAL A 255 8.47 11.77 13.47
C VAL A 255 9.48 12.80 13.92
N TYR A 256 9.35 14.01 13.40
CA TYR A 256 10.23 15.13 13.69
C TYR A 256 9.42 16.30 14.25
N PRO A 257 9.86 16.93 15.35
CA PRO A 257 9.24 18.16 15.83
C PRO A 257 9.42 19.29 14.80
N CYS A 258 8.32 19.93 14.39
CA CYS A 258 8.37 21.01 13.39
C CYS A 258 9.19 22.21 13.86
N ALA A 259 9.29 22.42 15.18
CA ALA A 259 10.06 23.51 15.78
C ALA A 259 11.58 23.37 15.60
N ASP A 260 12.08 22.15 15.37
CA ASP A 260 13.51 21.87 15.23
C ASP A 260 14.05 22.23 13.84
N TYR A 261 13.18 22.57 12.89
CA TYR A 261 13.55 22.82 11.50
C TYR A 261 13.04 24.19 11.01
N PRO A 262 13.89 24.97 10.30
CA PRO A 262 13.48 26.27 9.73
C PRO A 262 12.33 26.16 8.71
N GLY A 263 12.28 25.06 7.95
CA GLY A 263 11.26 24.83 6.94
C GLY A 263 11.09 23.35 6.57
N ILE A 264 10.05 23.07 5.80
CA ILE A 264 9.70 21.70 5.37
C ILE A 264 10.82 21.01 4.57
N ALA A 265 11.54 21.77 3.74
CA ALA A 265 12.65 21.23 2.95
C ALA A 265 13.81 20.75 3.85
N ASP A 266 14.03 21.38 4.99
CA ASP A 266 15.06 20.98 5.95
C ASP A 266 14.67 19.68 6.67
N ALA A 267 13.41 19.56 7.08
CA ALA A 267 12.87 18.34 7.68
C ALA A 267 12.91 17.16 6.69
N LEU A 268 12.52 17.37 5.43
CA LEU A 268 12.60 16.36 4.37
C LEU A 268 14.05 15.92 4.09
N ARG A 269 15.00 16.87 4.01
CA ARG A 269 16.43 16.54 3.86
C ARG A 269 16.94 15.71 5.02
N LYS A 270 16.54 16.04 6.24
CA LYS A 270 16.91 15.27 7.43
C LYS A 270 16.37 13.86 7.36
N PHE A 271 15.09 13.69 7.01
CA PHE A 271 14.47 12.37 6.85
C PHE A 271 15.19 11.52 5.80
N LEU A 272 15.38 12.05 4.59
CA LEU A 272 16.05 11.32 3.51
C LEU A 272 17.47 10.87 3.89
N LYS A 273 18.21 11.71 4.63
CA LYS A 273 19.53 11.37 5.15
C LYS A 273 19.46 10.27 6.22
N ASP A 274 18.52 10.40 7.15
CA ASP A 274 18.33 9.48 8.28
C ASP A 274 17.84 8.09 7.85
N SER A 275 17.08 8.03 6.76
CA SER A 275 16.59 6.81 6.13
C SER A 275 17.68 6.02 5.42
N GLU A 276 18.85 6.63 5.17
CA GLU A 276 19.95 6.05 4.37
C GLU A 276 19.47 5.51 3.02
N ILE A 277 18.36 6.07 2.52
CA ILE A 277 17.77 5.70 1.24
C ILE A 277 18.50 6.44 0.14
N GLY A 278 18.66 5.79 -1.01
CA GLY A 278 19.21 6.43 -2.20
C GLY A 278 18.29 7.53 -2.75
N ARG A 279 18.37 7.78 -4.05
CA ARG A 279 17.51 8.79 -4.68
C ARG A 279 16.03 8.39 -4.56
N VAL A 280 15.21 9.35 -4.13
CA VAL A 280 13.74 9.29 -4.18
C VAL A 280 13.28 10.24 -5.27
N SER A 281 12.49 9.76 -6.23
CA SER A 281 12.00 10.59 -7.35
C SER A 281 10.62 11.20 -7.10
N HIS A 282 9.82 10.60 -6.21
CA HIS A 282 8.42 10.98 -6.04
C HIS A 282 8.09 11.19 -4.56
N ALA A 283 7.37 12.27 -4.26
CA ALA A 283 6.93 12.58 -2.91
C ALA A 283 5.48 13.06 -2.88
N ALA A 284 4.74 12.66 -1.84
CA ALA A 284 3.40 13.16 -1.54
C ALA A 284 3.34 13.65 -0.08
N ILE A 285 2.78 14.84 0.11
CA ILE A 285 2.69 15.51 1.42
C ILE A 285 1.22 15.85 1.70
N ALA A 286 0.70 15.31 2.78
CA ALA A 286 -0.55 15.72 3.40
C ALA A 286 -0.26 16.87 4.38
N ILE A 287 -1.00 17.97 4.27
CA ILE A 287 -0.86 19.13 5.17
C ILE A 287 -2.21 19.57 5.72
N ALA A 288 -2.24 19.95 7.00
CA ALA A 288 -3.43 20.45 7.69
C ALA A 288 -3.83 21.89 7.28
N ASN A 289 -3.87 22.15 5.98
CA ASN A 289 -4.14 23.45 5.36
C ASN A 289 -4.85 23.27 4.00
N PRO A 290 -5.69 24.23 3.59
CA PRO A 290 -6.07 24.35 2.19
C PRO A 290 -4.83 24.58 1.33
N VAL A 291 -4.75 23.87 0.20
CA VAL A 291 -3.65 24.00 -0.76
C VAL A 291 -4.25 24.58 -2.04
N ASP A 292 -3.97 25.85 -2.29
CA ASP A 292 -4.38 26.56 -3.50
C ASP A 292 -3.14 27.14 -4.20
N GLY A 293 -2.76 26.53 -5.32
CA GLY A 293 -1.57 26.86 -6.07
C GLY A 293 -0.25 26.47 -5.39
N ASP A 294 0.84 27.11 -5.83
CA ASP A 294 2.21 26.73 -5.47
C ASP A 294 2.62 27.16 -4.05
N ARG A 295 2.05 28.23 -3.50
CA ARG A 295 2.50 28.80 -2.22
C ARG A 295 1.64 28.30 -1.07
N VAL A 296 2.27 27.58 -0.15
CA VAL A 296 1.63 27.04 1.05
C VAL A 296 2.05 27.85 2.27
N ARG A 297 1.06 28.26 3.07
CA ARG A 297 1.26 28.89 4.38
C ARG A 297 0.50 28.13 5.44
N MET A 298 1.24 27.55 6.38
CA MET A 298 0.61 26.81 7.48
C MET A 298 -0.15 27.76 8.42
N THR A 299 -1.29 27.28 8.93
CA THR A 299 -2.13 28.01 9.89
C THR A 299 -1.66 27.79 11.33
N ASN A 300 -1.20 26.57 11.61
CA ASN A 300 -0.82 26.12 12.95
C ASN A 300 0.70 26.01 13.16
N HIS A 301 1.49 26.52 12.20
CA HIS A 301 2.96 26.62 12.30
C HIS A 301 3.50 27.75 11.42
N ASN A 302 4.75 28.16 11.63
CA ASN A 302 5.35 29.31 10.93
C ASN A 302 5.90 28.99 9.53
N TRP A 303 5.93 27.72 9.12
CA TRP A 303 6.45 27.32 7.81
C TRP A 303 5.65 27.91 6.64
N ARG A 304 6.41 28.36 5.64
CA ARG A 304 5.92 28.89 4.37
C ARG A 304 6.83 28.40 3.27
N PHE A 305 6.27 27.86 2.19
CA PHE A 305 7.08 27.29 1.12
C PHE A 305 6.37 27.36 -0.24
N SER A 306 7.17 27.21 -1.30
CA SER A 306 6.71 26.95 -2.66
C SER A 306 6.87 25.44 -2.92
N ILE A 307 5.83 24.81 -3.46
CA ILE A 307 5.83 23.38 -3.83
C ILE A 307 6.92 23.15 -4.87
N GLU A 308 6.95 23.93 -5.95
CA GLU A 308 7.91 23.79 -7.03
C GLU A 308 9.35 24.08 -6.59
N ALA A 309 9.57 25.09 -5.74
CA ALA A 309 10.90 25.36 -5.19
C ALA A 309 11.39 24.19 -4.31
N THR A 310 10.50 23.61 -3.51
CA THR A 310 10.81 22.45 -2.66
C THR A 310 11.11 21.21 -3.51
N ARG A 311 10.31 20.96 -4.55
CA ARG A 311 10.52 19.87 -5.51
C ARG A 311 11.91 19.94 -6.14
N ARG A 312 12.30 21.10 -6.65
CA ARG A 312 13.61 21.33 -7.26
C ARG A 312 14.76 21.18 -6.26
N ALA A 313 14.61 21.76 -5.07
CA ALA A 313 15.65 21.72 -4.04
C ALA A 313 15.96 20.30 -3.54
N LEU A 314 14.98 19.40 -3.59
CA LEU A 314 15.10 18.00 -3.16
C LEU A 314 15.36 17.02 -4.31
N GLY A 315 15.32 17.49 -5.56
CA GLY A 315 15.56 16.64 -6.74
C GLY A 315 14.43 15.66 -7.04
N PHE A 316 13.20 15.98 -6.63
CA PHE A 316 12.02 15.17 -6.97
C PHE A 316 11.58 15.42 -8.41
N ASP A 317 11.21 14.36 -9.12
CA ASP A 317 10.55 14.44 -10.43
C ASP A 317 9.10 14.93 -10.25
N ALA A 318 8.42 14.47 -9.20
CA ALA A 318 7.11 14.99 -8.80
C ALA A 318 6.99 15.18 -7.28
N LEU A 319 6.37 16.29 -6.89
CA LEU A 319 5.98 16.58 -5.50
C LEU A 319 4.50 16.95 -5.47
N LEU A 320 3.68 16.10 -4.88
CA LEU A 320 2.27 16.36 -4.66
C LEU A 320 2.07 16.89 -3.23
N VAL A 321 1.39 18.02 -3.08
CA VAL A 321 0.97 18.51 -1.77
C VAL A 321 -0.54 18.63 -1.77
N VAL A 322 -1.18 17.96 -0.82
CA VAL A 322 -2.64 17.90 -0.68
C VAL A 322 -3.05 18.21 0.74
N ASN A 323 -4.31 18.60 0.90
CA ASN A 323 -4.90 18.71 2.22
C ASN A 323 -4.95 17.33 2.92
N ASP A 324 -4.85 17.33 4.25
CA ASP A 324 -4.92 16.15 5.12
C ASP A 324 -6.19 15.31 4.94
N PHE A 325 -7.36 15.93 4.81
CA PHE A 325 -8.61 15.21 4.53
C PHE A 325 -8.66 14.64 3.11
N THR A 326 -7.97 15.27 2.16
CA THR A 326 -7.81 14.71 0.81
C THR A 326 -6.97 13.44 0.85
N ALA A 327 -5.85 13.45 1.58
CA ALA A 327 -5.02 12.27 1.79
C ALA A 327 -5.76 11.16 2.55
N LEU A 328 -6.50 11.52 3.62
CA LEU A 328 -7.31 10.58 4.38
C LEU A 328 -8.39 9.93 3.50
N ALA A 329 -9.07 10.70 2.65
CA ALA A 329 -10.04 10.17 1.69
C ALA A 329 -9.37 9.14 0.77
N MET A 330 -8.23 9.49 0.17
CA MET A 330 -7.50 8.59 -0.75
C MET A 330 -7.02 7.29 -0.10
N ALA A 331 -6.87 7.24 1.22
CA ALA A 331 -6.52 6.03 1.95
C ALA A 331 -7.69 5.07 2.17
N LEU A 332 -8.94 5.55 2.13
CA LEU A 332 -10.14 4.75 2.47
C LEU A 332 -10.31 3.45 1.66
N PRO A 333 -10.04 3.42 0.34
CA PRO A 333 -10.17 2.20 -0.45
C PRO A 333 -9.18 1.10 -0.05
N GLY A 334 -8.01 1.46 0.48
CA GLY A 334 -6.97 0.52 0.92
C GLY A 334 -7.19 -0.02 2.34
N LEU A 335 -8.18 0.50 3.09
CA LEU A 335 -8.48 -0.02 4.43
C LEU A 335 -9.11 -1.41 4.35
N THR A 336 -8.68 -2.31 5.22
CA THR A 336 -9.29 -3.63 5.43
C THR A 336 -10.50 -3.54 6.36
N ASP A 337 -11.29 -4.60 6.43
CA ASP A 337 -12.43 -4.64 7.36
C ASP A 337 -11.99 -4.72 8.83
N ALA A 338 -10.78 -5.22 9.11
CA ALA A 338 -10.19 -5.21 10.45
C ALA A 338 -9.77 -3.81 10.91
N GLN A 339 -9.53 -2.88 9.98
CA GLN A 339 -9.14 -1.50 10.26
C GLN A 339 -10.34 -0.55 10.38
N ARG A 340 -11.57 -1.09 10.40
CA ARG A 340 -12.81 -0.31 10.37
C ARG A 340 -13.80 -0.85 11.39
N ALA A 341 -14.65 0.03 11.91
CA ALA A 341 -15.78 -0.33 12.77
C ALA A 341 -17.07 0.13 12.10
N GLN A 342 -17.99 -0.80 11.82
CA GLN A 342 -19.26 -0.47 11.20
C GLN A 342 -20.23 0.16 12.20
N ILE A 343 -20.70 1.35 11.86
CA ILE A 343 -21.80 2.05 12.55
C ILE A 343 -23.01 2.01 11.61
N GLY A 344 -24.17 1.60 12.13
CA GLY A 344 -25.37 1.35 11.32
C GLY A 344 -25.37 -0.04 10.65
N GLY A 345 -26.26 -0.22 9.68
CA GLY A 345 -26.39 -1.44 8.86
C GLY A 345 -26.05 -1.18 7.40
N GLY A 346 -26.38 -2.13 6.52
CA GLY A 346 -26.21 -2.00 5.07
C GLY A 346 -24.90 -2.60 4.53
N VAL A 347 -24.79 -2.63 3.20
CA VAL A 347 -23.65 -3.18 2.45
C VAL A 347 -23.12 -2.09 1.52
N ARG A 348 -21.80 -1.86 1.56
CA ARG A 348 -21.12 -0.91 0.68
C ARG A 348 -21.20 -1.36 -0.78
N TRP A 349 -21.49 -0.44 -1.69
CA TRP A 349 -21.38 -0.71 -3.12
C TRP A 349 -19.94 -0.51 -3.54
N GLN A 350 -19.31 -1.58 -4.05
CA GLN A 350 -17.94 -1.48 -4.55
C GLN A 350 -17.85 -0.47 -5.69
N HIS A 351 -16.76 0.29 -5.75
CA HIS A 351 -16.50 1.28 -6.80
C HIS A 351 -17.59 2.37 -6.93
N SER A 352 -18.28 2.71 -5.83
CA SER A 352 -19.23 3.82 -5.77
C SER A 352 -18.66 5.00 -4.97
N VAL A 353 -19.35 6.14 -5.00
CA VAL A 353 -18.94 7.37 -4.29
C VAL A 353 -18.84 7.11 -2.79
N ILE A 354 -17.77 7.59 -2.17
CA ILE A 354 -17.53 7.51 -0.73
C ILE A 354 -17.58 8.92 -0.15
N GLY A 355 -18.26 9.10 0.97
CA GLY A 355 -18.19 10.34 1.75
C GLY A 355 -17.27 10.17 2.95
N LEU A 356 -16.54 11.23 3.31
CA LEU A 356 -15.68 11.29 4.48
C LEU A 356 -16.03 12.53 5.31
N LEU A 357 -16.18 12.33 6.61
CA LEU A 357 -16.24 13.40 7.60
C LEU A 357 -15.30 13.10 8.76
N GLY A 358 -14.80 14.13 9.44
CA GLY A 358 -13.90 13.94 10.56
C GLY A 358 -13.94 15.08 11.56
N PRO A 359 -14.60 14.91 12.71
CA PRO A 359 -14.52 15.89 13.79
C PRO A 359 -13.15 15.86 14.47
N GLY A 360 -12.52 17.02 14.52
CA GLY A 360 -11.24 17.31 15.17
C GLY A 360 -11.30 18.66 15.86
N THR A 361 -10.25 19.47 15.75
CA THR A 361 -10.31 20.90 16.13
C THR A 361 -11.35 21.65 15.30
N GLY A 362 -11.48 21.29 14.01
CA GLY A 362 -12.56 21.69 13.11
C GLY A 362 -13.35 20.47 12.61
N LEU A 363 -14.06 20.61 11.50
CA LEU A 363 -14.81 19.51 10.87
C LEU A 363 -14.44 19.38 9.39
N GLY A 364 -13.54 18.45 9.10
CA GLY A 364 -13.16 18.17 7.72
C GLY A 364 -14.20 17.33 7.01
N VAL A 365 -14.39 17.61 5.72
CA VAL A 365 -15.33 16.91 4.83
C VAL A 365 -14.67 16.70 3.48
N SER A 366 -14.80 15.48 2.94
CA SER A 366 -14.26 15.12 1.63
C SER A 366 -15.14 14.04 0.99
N GLY A 367 -14.93 13.79 -0.30
CA GLY A 367 -15.54 12.67 -1.01
C GLY A 367 -14.52 11.96 -1.89
N LEU A 368 -14.79 10.70 -2.23
CA LEU A 368 -14.10 9.99 -3.31
C LEU A 368 -15.09 9.61 -4.40
N ILE A 369 -14.72 9.92 -5.64
CA ILE A 369 -15.44 9.49 -6.83
C ILE A 369 -14.63 8.37 -7.48
N SER A 370 -15.28 7.25 -7.77
CA SER A 370 -14.71 6.17 -8.57
C SER A 370 -14.95 6.47 -10.04
N ALA A 371 -13.89 6.61 -10.83
CA ALA A 371 -13.96 6.85 -12.26
C ALA A 371 -12.80 6.14 -12.98
N GLU A 372 -13.12 5.37 -14.04
CA GLU A 372 -12.12 4.70 -14.90
C GLU A 372 -11.09 3.86 -14.13
N GLY A 373 -11.54 3.16 -13.08
CA GLY A 373 -10.66 2.34 -12.22
C GLY A 373 -9.74 3.15 -11.29
N ARG A 374 -9.99 4.46 -11.13
CA ARG A 374 -9.24 5.37 -10.26
C ARG A 374 -10.15 6.03 -9.23
N TRP A 375 -9.56 6.45 -8.13
CA TRP A 375 -10.21 7.27 -7.12
C TRP A 375 -9.82 8.73 -7.27
N ILE A 376 -10.81 9.60 -7.34
CA ILE A 376 -10.64 11.05 -7.42
C ILE A 376 -11.17 11.65 -6.12
N ALA A 377 -10.29 12.31 -5.37
CA ALA A 377 -10.69 13.00 -4.16
C ALA A 377 -11.32 14.37 -4.45
N LEU A 378 -12.47 14.61 -3.82
CA LEU A 378 -13.18 15.87 -3.83
C LEU A 378 -12.83 16.64 -2.55
N GLY A 379 -11.90 17.58 -2.67
CA GLY A 379 -11.62 18.54 -1.60
C GLY A 379 -12.83 19.45 -1.37
N SER A 380 -13.23 19.64 -0.11
CA SER A 380 -14.38 20.48 0.23
C SER A 380 -14.24 21.18 1.57
N GLU A 381 -14.96 22.27 1.73
CA GLU A 381 -15.13 23.01 2.99
C GLU A 381 -16.50 22.69 3.62
N GLY A 382 -16.98 21.45 3.42
CA GLY A 382 -18.35 21.05 3.76
C GLY A 382 -18.71 21.23 5.23
N GLY A 383 -17.75 21.20 6.14
CA GLY A 383 -17.98 21.44 7.57
C GLY A 383 -18.50 22.85 7.87
N HIS A 384 -18.29 23.81 6.97
CA HIS A 384 -18.83 25.16 7.08
C HIS A 384 -20.29 25.29 6.60
N ALA A 385 -20.90 24.22 6.09
CA ALA A 385 -22.32 24.21 5.75
C ALA A 385 -23.20 24.56 6.97
N THR A 386 -24.33 25.23 6.71
CA THR A 386 -25.25 25.69 7.76
C THR A 386 -25.81 24.52 8.56
N PHE A 387 -25.69 24.60 9.89
CA PHE A 387 -26.30 23.61 10.79
C PHE A 387 -27.83 23.66 10.66
N SER A 388 -28.44 22.48 10.47
CA SER A 388 -29.89 22.30 10.31
C SER A 388 -30.46 21.42 11.44
N PRO A 389 -30.90 22.02 12.57
CA PRO A 389 -31.45 21.28 13.71
C PRO A 389 -32.58 20.32 13.31
N GLN A 390 -32.65 19.16 13.97
CA GLN A 390 -33.65 18.13 13.70
C GLN A 390 -34.54 17.79 14.90
N ASP A 391 -34.30 18.37 16.07
CA ASP A 391 -35.16 18.26 17.25
C ASP A 391 -35.04 19.50 18.14
N GLU A 392 -35.90 19.59 19.16
CA GLU A 392 -35.93 20.72 20.11
C GLU A 392 -34.61 20.89 20.87
N ARG A 393 -33.86 19.80 21.09
CA ARG A 393 -32.56 19.83 21.78
C ARG A 393 -31.51 20.50 20.90
N GLU A 394 -31.47 20.15 19.62
CA GLU A 394 -30.63 20.76 18.60
C GLU A 394 -31.02 22.23 18.33
N ASP A 395 -32.33 22.56 18.36
CA ASP A 395 -32.82 23.94 18.27
C ASP A 395 -32.29 24.79 19.43
N LEU A 396 -32.28 24.24 20.64
CA LEU A 396 -31.74 24.92 21.80
C LEU A 396 -30.24 25.22 21.64
N VAL A 397 -29.47 24.25 21.13
CA VAL A 397 -28.04 24.43 20.83
C VAL A 397 -27.84 25.52 19.77
N MET A 398 -28.63 25.50 18.70
CA MET A 398 -28.60 26.53 17.64
C MET A 398 -28.88 27.93 18.21
N HIS A 399 -29.94 28.09 19.01
CA HIS A 399 -30.27 29.38 19.64
C HIS A 399 -29.16 29.85 20.59
N TYR A 400 -28.56 28.93 21.35
CA TYR A 400 -27.43 29.26 22.22
C TYR A 400 -26.21 29.73 21.41
N ALA A 401 -25.87 29.03 20.32
CA ALA A 401 -24.76 29.37 19.44
C ALA A 401 -24.94 30.73 18.74
N ARG A 402 -26.17 31.06 18.32
CA ARG A 402 -26.51 32.32 17.64
C ARG A 402 -26.28 33.58 18.47
N LYS A 403 -26.23 33.46 19.80
CA LYS A 403 -25.85 34.58 20.69
C LYS A 403 -24.43 35.07 20.43
N LYS A 404 -23.55 34.20 19.91
CA LYS A 404 -22.14 34.49 19.63
C LYS A 404 -21.85 34.63 18.15
N TRP A 405 -22.50 33.84 17.30
CA TRP A 405 -22.21 33.78 15.88
C TRP A 405 -23.46 33.96 15.02
N PRO A 406 -23.49 34.94 14.09
CA PRO A 406 -24.62 35.13 13.19
C PRO A 406 -24.92 33.91 12.31
N HIS A 407 -23.87 33.23 11.85
CA HIS A 407 -23.97 31.95 11.16
C HIS A 407 -23.58 30.82 12.12
N VAL A 408 -24.21 29.66 12.03
CA VAL A 408 -23.81 28.48 12.81
C VAL A 408 -23.61 27.36 11.81
N SER A 409 -22.36 26.96 11.60
CA SER A 409 -22.03 25.84 10.72
C SER A 409 -22.10 24.52 11.47
N PHE A 410 -22.12 23.41 10.74
CA PHE A 410 -21.94 22.08 11.34
C PHE A 410 -20.63 22.03 12.15
N GLU A 411 -19.52 22.56 11.65
CA GLU A 411 -18.25 22.61 12.40
C GLU A 411 -18.38 23.23 13.79
N ARG A 412 -19.16 24.30 13.95
CA ARG A 412 -19.32 24.97 15.25
C ARG A 412 -19.99 24.09 16.30
N VAL A 413 -20.74 23.07 15.87
CA VAL A 413 -21.55 22.20 16.73
C VAL A 413 -20.98 20.77 16.80
N CYS A 414 -20.50 20.22 15.69
CA CYS A 414 -19.96 18.86 15.60
C CYS A 414 -18.45 18.79 15.29
N ALA A 415 -17.67 19.71 15.89
CA ALA A 415 -16.23 19.56 16.10
C ALA A 415 -15.92 19.47 17.61
N GLY A 416 -14.64 19.29 17.99
CA GLY A 416 -14.21 19.23 19.39
C GLY A 416 -14.78 20.38 20.24
N PRO A 417 -14.56 21.66 19.89
CA PRO A 417 -15.16 22.79 20.61
C PRO A 417 -16.70 22.78 20.67
N GLY A 418 -17.35 22.11 19.72
CA GLY A 418 -18.80 21.94 19.67
C GLY A 418 -19.36 21.11 20.83
N LEU A 419 -18.61 20.15 21.36
CA LEU A 419 -19.00 19.40 22.56
C LEU A 419 -19.19 20.32 23.77
N GLU A 420 -18.26 21.26 23.97
CA GLU A 420 -18.36 22.25 25.06
C GLU A 420 -19.57 23.19 24.83
N LEU A 421 -19.78 23.62 23.59
CA LEU A 421 -20.92 24.45 23.21
C LEU A 421 -22.26 23.78 23.55
N ILE A 422 -22.41 22.51 23.16
CA ILE A 422 -23.61 21.70 23.44
C ILE A 422 -23.79 21.56 24.96
N TYR A 423 -22.74 21.14 25.68
CA TYR A 423 -22.81 20.97 27.14
C TYR A 423 -23.26 22.25 27.86
N ARG A 424 -22.74 23.42 27.44
CA ARG A 424 -23.13 24.72 28.00
C ARG A 424 -24.56 25.12 27.64
N ALA A 425 -25.01 24.83 26.42
CA ALA A 425 -26.37 25.09 26.01
C ALA A 425 -27.36 24.29 26.88
N LEU A 426 -27.09 23.00 27.08
CA LEU A 426 -27.89 22.11 27.93
C LEU A 426 -27.83 22.54 29.41
N ALA A 427 -26.66 22.95 29.91
CA ALA A 427 -26.56 23.49 31.28
C ALA A 427 -27.43 24.73 31.47
N ALA A 428 -27.46 25.63 30.48
CA ALA A 428 -28.28 26.83 30.50
C ALA A 428 -29.78 26.51 30.48
N ARG A 429 -30.20 25.49 29.72
CA ARG A 429 -31.57 24.95 29.76
C ARG A 429 -31.95 24.52 31.18
N ASP A 430 -31.06 23.79 31.84
CA ASP A 430 -31.26 23.24 33.18
C ASP A 430 -31.04 24.27 34.30
N LYS A 431 -30.75 25.54 33.95
CA LYS A 431 -30.41 26.62 34.88
C LYS A 431 -29.21 26.26 35.79
N LYS A 432 -28.31 25.41 35.31
CA LYS A 432 -27.07 25.04 36.01
C LYS A 432 -26.00 26.08 35.72
N TRP A 433 -25.41 26.63 36.78
CA TRP A 433 -24.28 27.53 36.65
C TRP A 433 -23.02 26.74 36.30
N LEU A 434 -22.35 27.13 35.22
CA LEU A 434 -21.04 26.62 34.85
C LEU A 434 -20.00 27.72 35.05
N GLY A 435 -18.85 27.35 35.60
CA GLY A 435 -17.69 28.24 35.71
C GLY A 435 -16.98 28.47 34.38
N ALA A 436 -15.65 28.50 34.42
CA ALA A 436 -14.80 28.71 33.26
C ALA A 436 -15.04 27.69 32.13
N ARG A 437 -14.62 28.04 30.91
CA ARG A 437 -14.68 27.15 29.74
C ARG A 437 -14.01 25.81 30.04
N LEU A 438 -14.65 24.74 29.57
CA LEU A 438 -14.13 23.39 29.72
C LEU A 438 -13.42 22.99 28.43
N ASP A 439 -12.34 22.23 28.57
CA ASP A 439 -11.77 21.49 27.45
C ASP A 439 -12.81 20.45 26.96
N PRO A 440 -13.04 20.29 25.64
CA PRO A 440 -13.87 19.21 25.12
C PRO A 440 -13.56 17.82 25.72
N ALA A 441 -12.29 17.52 25.97
CA ALA A 441 -11.88 16.26 26.60
C ALA A 441 -12.46 16.09 28.01
N GLU A 442 -12.69 17.19 28.74
CA GLU A 442 -13.30 17.16 30.06
C GLU A 442 -14.79 16.77 30.00
N VAL A 443 -15.52 17.24 28.98
CA VAL A 443 -16.92 16.84 28.76
C VAL A 443 -17.00 15.35 28.48
N VAL A 444 -16.08 14.82 27.66
CA VAL A 444 -16.01 13.38 27.37
C VAL A 444 -15.68 12.56 28.62
N ARG A 445 -14.70 13.00 29.42
CA ARG A 445 -14.34 12.36 30.70
C ARG A 445 -15.52 12.29 31.67
N ARG A 446 -16.30 13.37 31.76
CA ARG A 446 -17.54 13.43 32.57
C ARG A 446 -18.61 12.46 32.06
N ALA A 447 -18.77 12.34 30.73
CA ALA A 447 -19.68 11.37 30.13
C ALA A 447 -19.26 9.92 30.44
N GLN A 448 -17.95 9.63 30.43
CA GLN A 448 -17.42 8.30 30.76
C GLN A 448 -17.70 7.86 32.21
N VAL A 449 -17.79 8.80 33.15
CA VAL A 449 -18.24 8.55 34.53
C VAL A 449 -19.77 8.71 34.71
N ALA A 450 -20.50 8.68 33.60
CA ALA A 450 -21.95 8.75 33.53
C ALA A 450 -22.59 10.02 34.13
N GLU A 451 -21.93 11.18 34.06
CA GLU A 451 -22.56 12.45 34.39
C GLU A 451 -23.73 12.72 33.42
N PRO A 452 -24.99 12.88 33.89
CA PRO A 452 -26.16 12.93 33.01
C PRO A 452 -26.10 14.02 31.93
N LEU A 453 -25.64 15.22 32.30
CA LEU A 453 -25.55 16.35 31.37
C LEU A 453 -24.47 16.13 30.29
N ALA A 454 -23.36 15.49 30.67
CA ALA A 454 -22.27 15.19 29.74
C ALA A 454 -22.65 14.05 28.79
N LEU A 455 -23.36 13.03 29.28
CA LEU A 455 -23.94 11.99 28.44
C LEU A 455 -24.90 12.59 27.41
N GLU A 456 -25.82 13.45 27.84
CA GLU A 456 -26.76 14.12 26.93
C GLU A 456 -26.03 14.98 25.88
N ALA A 457 -24.95 15.66 26.27
CA ALA A 457 -24.14 16.44 25.34
C ALA A 457 -23.45 15.57 24.27
N VAL A 458 -22.88 14.43 24.67
CA VAL A 458 -22.26 13.46 23.75
C VAL A 458 -23.32 12.83 22.83
N GLU A 459 -24.51 12.51 23.35
CA GLU A 459 -25.62 11.99 22.55
C GLU A 459 -26.11 13.02 21.51
N CYS A 460 -26.24 14.29 21.91
CA CYS A 460 -26.61 15.37 21.00
C CYS A 460 -25.52 15.57 19.92
N PHE A 461 -24.25 15.53 20.30
CA PHE A 461 -23.13 15.61 19.34
C PHE A 461 -23.18 14.50 18.30
N CYS A 462 -23.35 13.24 18.74
CA CYS A 462 -23.47 12.09 17.84
C CYS A 462 -24.73 12.16 16.95
N SER A 463 -25.83 12.70 17.47
CA SER A 463 -27.07 12.91 16.71
C SER A 463 -26.87 13.92 15.58
N VAL A 464 -26.26 15.07 15.88
CA VAL A 464 -25.92 16.10 14.89
C VAL A 464 -24.95 15.57 13.85
N LEU A 465 -23.94 14.80 14.28
CA LEU A 465 -22.96 14.21 13.37
C LEU A 465 -23.59 13.16 12.45
N GLY A 466 -24.50 12.33 12.96
CA GLY A 466 -25.29 11.37 12.18
C GLY A 466 -26.19 12.06 11.15
N THR A 467 -26.87 13.14 11.54
CA THR A 467 -27.64 13.99 10.61
C THR A 467 -26.75 14.53 9.49
N PHE A 468 -25.57 15.07 9.85
CA PHE A 468 -24.66 15.62 8.85
C PHE A 468 -24.11 14.54 7.91
N ALA A 469 -23.75 13.37 8.44
CA ALA A 469 -23.36 12.21 7.64
C ALA A 469 -24.44 11.79 6.64
N GLY A 470 -25.71 11.75 7.07
CA GLY A 470 -26.85 11.49 6.19
C GLY A 470 -27.02 12.55 5.10
N ASN A 471 -26.87 13.83 5.44
CA ASN A 471 -26.91 14.92 4.46
C ASN A 471 -25.81 14.75 3.39
N ILE A 472 -24.57 14.45 3.81
CA ILE A 472 -23.45 14.19 2.88
C ILE A 472 -23.74 12.97 2.00
N ALA A 473 -24.30 11.90 2.56
CA ALA A 473 -24.65 10.70 1.82
C ALA A 473 -25.62 11.00 0.66
N VAL A 474 -26.67 11.76 0.94
CA VAL A 474 -27.68 12.13 -0.06
C VAL A 474 -27.12 13.14 -1.07
N MET A 475 -26.36 14.14 -0.62
CA MET A 475 -25.80 15.17 -1.52
C MET A 475 -24.79 14.60 -2.52
N LEU A 476 -23.97 13.62 -2.10
CA LEU A 476 -22.95 13.02 -2.96
C LEU A 476 -23.41 11.75 -3.68
N GLY A 477 -24.53 11.15 -3.26
CA GLY A 477 -24.90 9.79 -3.69
C GLY A 477 -23.89 8.75 -3.19
N ALA A 478 -23.44 8.86 -1.93
CA ALA A 478 -22.32 8.10 -1.38
C ALA A 478 -22.66 6.62 -1.03
N LEU A 479 -23.04 5.83 -2.03
CA LEU A 479 -23.41 4.41 -1.87
C LEU A 479 -22.20 3.50 -1.56
N GLY A 480 -20.97 4.00 -1.75
CA GLY A 480 -19.73 3.37 -1.27
C GLY A 480 -19.55 3.46 0.25
N GLY A 481 -20.41 4.24 0.92
CA GLY A 481 -20.47 4.41 2.36
C GLY A 481 -20.01 5.79 2.83
N ILE A 482 -20.38 6.11 4.07
CA ILE A 482 -19.87 7.27 4.80
C ILE A 482 -18.86 6.81 5.84
N TYR A 483 -17.66 7.39 5.78
CA TYR A 483 -16.56 7.12 6.69
C TYR A 483 -16.42 8.29 7.65
N ILE A 484 -16.23 7.96 8.92
CA ILE A 484 -16.00 8.94 9.97
C ILE A 484 -14.58 8.76 10.48
N GLY A 485 -13.70 9.70 10.13
CA GLY A 485 -12.36 9.81 10.67
C GLY A 485 -12.30 10.85 11.80
N GLY A 486 -11.13 11.47 11.95
CA GLY A 486 -10.92 12.58 12.88
C GLY A 486 -10.60 12.15 14.32
N GLY A 487 -9.95 13.06 15.04
CA GLY A 487 -9.40 12.78 16.37
C GLY A 487 -10.45 12.69 17.48
N VAL A 488 -11.67 13.21 17.31
CA VAL A 488 -12.66 13.23 18.40
C VAL A 488 -13.29 11.85 18.63
N ILE A 489 -13.68 11.14 17.56
CA ILE A 489 -14.46 9.89 17.67
C ILE A 489 -13.76 8.81 18.51
N PRO A 490 -12.46 8.52 18.34
CA PRO A 490 -11.78 7.50 19.15
C PRO A 490 -11.83 7.79 20.66
N HIS A 491 -11.85 9.07 21.07
CA HIS A 491 -11.87 9.46 22.47
C HIS A 491 -13.25 9.34 23.12
N LEU A 492 -14.32 9.31 22.32
CA LEU A 492 -15.68 9.15 22.85
C LEU A 492 -15.88 7.76 23.49
N GLY A 493 -15.09 6.75 23.09
CA GLY A 493 -15.02 5.45 23.75
C GLY A 493 -16.38 4.75 23.93
N ALA A 494 -16.58 4.12 25.09
CA ALA A 494 -17.81 3.39 25.43
C ALA A 494 -19.05 4.30 25.62
N ALA A 495 -18.89 5.63 25.69
CA ALA A 495 -20.02 6.55 25.77
C ALA A 495 -20.82 6.60 24.45
N VAL A 496 -20.29 6.03 23.37
CA VAL A 496 -20.95 5.93 22.06
C VAL A 496 -21.36 4.48 21.82
N SER A 497 -22.61 4.14 22.14
CA SER A 497 -23.23 2.88 21.70
C SER A 497 -23.76 3.02 20.27
N LYS A 498 -24.04 1.88 19.59
CA LYS A 498 -24.74 1.87 18.29
C LYS A 498 -26.09 2.60 18.32
N ARG A 499 -26.72 2.75 19.50
CA ARG A 499 -28.01 3.44 19.69
C ARG A 499 -27.90 4.97 19.74
N THR A 500 -26.68 5.48 19.90
CA THR A 500 -26.36 6.93 20.03
C THR A 500 -26.39 7.64 18.67
N TRP A 501 -26.30 6.88 17.59
CA TRP A 501 -26.31 7.40 16.23
C TRP A 501 -27.73 7.38 15.68
N ARG A 502 -28.22 8.53 15.21
CA ARG A 502 -29.44 8.56 14.40
C ARG A 502 -29.19 7.79 13.11
N THR A 503 -29.88 6.67 12.92
CA THR A 503 -29.96 6.01 11.63
C THR A 503 -30.97 6.75 10.77
N SER A 504 -30.52 7.41 9.70
CA SER A 504 -31.43 7.94 8.68
C SER A 504 -32.18 6.79 8.02
N GLN A 505 -33.51 6.87 7.94
CA GLN A 505 -34.39 5.86 7.32
C GLN A 505 -34.31 5.80 5.78
N LEU A 506 -33.25 6.34 5.18
CA LEU A 506 -33.03 6.20 3.74
C LEU A 506 -32.19 4.95 3.52
N SER A 507 -32.87 3.80 3.65
CA SER A 507 -32.41 2.47 3.25
C SER A 507 -32.96 2.11 1.88
#